data_AF-A0A972CCL9-F1
#
_entry.id   AF-A0A972CCL9-F1
#
_cell.length_a   1.000
_cell.length_b   1.000
_cell.length_c   1.000
_cell.angle_alpha   90.00
_cell.angle_beta   90.00
_cell.angle_gamma   90.00
#
_symmetry.space_group_name_H-M   'P 1'
#
loop_
_entity.id
_entity.type
_entity.pdbx_description
1 polymer ?
#
loop_
_entity_poly.entity_id
_entity_poly.type
_entity_poly.pdbx_seq_one_letter_code
_entity_poly.pdbx_strand_id
1 'polypeptide(L)'
;MKDFISKNKMPVILIILLLISFYYNFKLKGELDKILTIKNINGTYILENQHIHDPEYFVFMEGKFYRYKQFQLLDEGTYEKIYDNVYILKSHNIDECIVFCNESFYFYDRSINEILLYSKTSHIPTFMNLKI
;
A
#
# COMPACT_ATOMS: atom_id res chain seq x y z
N MET A 1 -2.73 -2.17 -53.34
CA MET A 1 -2.71 -2.58 -51.92
C MET A 1 -2.50 -4.09 -51.75
N LYS A 2 -3.28 -4.95 -52.42
CA LYS A 2 -3.06 -6.43 -52.42
C LYS A 2 -1.67 -6.85 -52.90
N ASP A 3 -1.15 -6.23 -53.97
CA ASP A 3 0.18 -6.58 -54.53
C ASP A 3 1.37 -6.14 -53.66
N PHE A 4 1.16 -5.10 -52.85
CA PHE A 4 2.18 -4.60 -51.92
C PHE A 4 2.31 -5.53 -50.71
N ILE A 5 1.17 -5.99 -50.17
CA ILE A 5 1.11 -6.95 -49.06
C ILE A 5 1.64 -8.33 -49.49
N SER A 6 1.39 -8.75 -50.73
CA SER A 6 1.85 -10.05 -51.22
C SER A 6 3.36 -10.13 -51.45
N LYS A 7 4.00 -9.02 -51.88
CA LYS A 7 5.47 -8.92 -52.01
C LYS A 7 6.19 -8.72 -50.67
N ASN A 8 5.58 -7.99 -49.75
CA ASN A 8 6.20 -7.54 -48.50
C ASN A 8 5.61 -8.22 -47.26
N LYS A 9 5.34 -9.53 -47.33
CA LYS A 9 4.68 -10.29 -46.25
C LYS A 9 5.46 -10.26 -44.92
N MET A 10 6.78 -10.44 -44.98
CA MET A 10 7.66 -10.42 -43.79
C MET A 10 7.64 -9.10 -43.02
N PRO A 11 7.90 -7.93 -43.65
CA PRO A 11 7.85 -6.66 -42.93
C PRO A 11 6.44 -6.31 -42.43
N VAL A 12 5.38 -6.72 -43.13
CA VAL A 12 4.00 -6.56 -42.64
C VAL A 12 3.77 -7.37 -41.35
N ILE A 13 4.22 -8.63 -41.31
CA ILE A 13 4.14 -9.46 -40.10
C ILE A 13 4.93 -8.85 -38.94
N LEU A 14 6.14 -8.34 -39.22
CA LEU A 14 6.98 -7.69 -38.21
C LEU A 14 6.34 -6.42 -37.64
N ILE A 15 5.70 -5.59 -38.48
CA ILE A 15 4.96 -4.41 -38.04
C ILE A 15 3.79 -4.78 -37.14
N ILE A 16 3.04 -5.84 -37.50
CA ILE A 16 1.92 -6.33 -36.68
C ILE A 16 2.43 -6.83 -35.32
N LEU A 17 3.52 -7.60 -35.30
CA LEU A 17 4.14 -8.07 -34.05
C LEU A 17 4.65 -6.90 -33.19
N LEU A 18 5.21 -5.87 -33.81
CA LEU A 18 5.65 -4.67 -33.11
C LEU A 18 4.47 -3.95 -32.45
N LEU A 19 3.36 -3.77 -33.17
CA LEU A 19 2.15 -3.13 -32.65
C LEU A 19 1.54 -3.94 -31.49
N ILE A 20 1.51 -5.27 -31.60
CA ILE A 20 1.05 -6.14 -30.51
C ILE A 20 1.95 -5.99 -29.29
N SER A 21 3.28 -6.03 -29.47
CA SER A 21 4.24 -5.84 -28.38
C SER A 21 4.08 -4.47 -27.71
N PHE A 22 3.88 -3.41 -28.48
CA PHE A 22 3.66 -2.06 -27.96
C PHE A 22 2.38 -1.98 -27.13
N TYR A 23 1.28 -2.55 -27.65
CA TYR A 23 0.00 -2.63 -26.94
C TYR A 23 0.14 -3.37 -25.60
N TYR A 24 0.82 -4.52 -25.60
CA TYR A 24 1.07 -5.27 -24.37
C TYR A 24 1.92 -4.49 -23.37
N ASN A 25 2.99 -3.82 -23.82
CA ASN A 25 3.82 -2.98 -22.95
C ASN A 25 3.03 -1.83 -22.32
N PHE A 26 2.16 -1.17 -23.09
CA PHE A 26 1.28 -0.13 -22.55
C PHE A 26 0.28 -0.68 -21.53
N LYS A 27 -0.32 -1.85 -21.79
CA LYS A 27 -1.23 -2.50 -20.86
C LYS A 27 -0.54 -2.92 -19.56
N LEU A 28 0.62 -3.57 -19.66
CA LEU A 28 1.46 -3.98 -18.52
C LEU A 28 1.91 -2.78 -17.71
N LYS A 29 2.31 -1.68 -18.37
CA LYS A 29 2.63 -0.44 -17.67
C LYS A 29 1.42 0.12 -16.92
N GLY A 30 0.23 0.12 -17.53
CA GLY A 30 -1.00 0.56 -16.84
C GLY A 30 -1.41 -0.32 -15.66
N GLU A 31 -1.21 -1.64 -15.75
CA GLU A 31 -1.43 -2.57 -14.64
C GLU A 31 -0.38 -2.39 -13.53
N LEU A 32 0.89 -2.24 -13.89
CA LEU A 32 1.98 -1.95 -12.97
C LEU A 32 1.78 -0.59 -12.30
N ASP A 33 1.39 0.43 -13.05
CA ASP A 33 1.06 1.75 -12.53
C ASP A 33 -0.13 1.66 -11.58
N LYS A 34 -1.16 0.83 -11.83
CA LYS A 34 -2.22 0.58 -10.85
C LYS A 34 -1.70 -0.10 -9.59
N ILE A 35 -0.79 -1.06 -9.71
CA ILE A 35 -0.14 -1.71 -8.56
C ILE A 35 0.72 -0.71 -7.77
N LEU A 36 1.42 0.21 -8.46
CA LEU A 36 2.32 1.20 -7.87
C LEU A 36 1.60 2.47 -7.36
N THR A 37 0.51 2.89 -8.01
CA THR A 37 -0.34 4.03 -7.60
C THR A 37 -1.34 3.66 -6.53
N ILE A 38 -1.52 2.37 -6.23
CA ILE A 38 -1.89 1.95 -4.88
C ILE A 38 -0.69 2.33 -4.01
N LYS A 39 -0.68 3.58 -3.52
CA LYS A 39 0.21 4.02 -2.44
C LYS A 39 0.09 3.00 -1.34
N ASN A 40 1.10 2.16 -1.23
CA ASN A 40 1.07 1.02 -0.33
C ASN A 40 1.08 1.57 1.10
N ILE A 41 0.13 1.12 1.92
CA ILE A 41 0.07 1.45 3.34
C ILE A 41 1.33 0.96 4.07
N ASN A 42 2.13 0.06 3.48
CA ASN A 42 3.41 -0.37 4.03
C ASN A 42 4.31 0.80 4.47
N GLY A 43 4.88 0.66 5.66
CA GLY A 43 5.74 1.66 6.27
C GLY A 43 5.51 1.79 7.76
N THR A 44 6.23 2.73 8.37
CA THR A 44 6.10 3.09 9.79
C THR A 44 5.32 4.39 9.91
N TYR A 45 4.44 4.46 10.89
CA TYR A 45 3.59 5.60 11.19
C TYR A 45 3.68 5.93 12.66
N ILE A 46 3.53 7.20 12.98
CA ILE A 46 3.52 7.73 14.35
C ILE A 46 2.22 8.48 14.59
N LEU A 47 1.68 8.39 15.79
CA LEU A 47 0.49 9.14 16.18
C LEU A 47 0.81 10.65 16.20
N GLU A 48 0.03 11.42 15.44
CA GLU A 48 0.07 12.87 15.45
C GLU A 48 -0.50 13.40 16.78
N ASN A 49 0.11 14.46 17.31
CA ASN A 49 -0.25 15.11 18.59
C ASN A 49 0.06 14.35 19.90
N GLN A 50 0.85 13.27 19.89
CA GLN A 50 1.35 12.72 21.16
C GLN A 50 2.50 13.56 21.74
N HIS A 51 2.48 13.73 23.06
CA HIS A 51 3.63 14.24 23.82
C HIS A 51 4.87 13.39 23.49
N ILE A 52 5.99 14.07 23.18
CA ILE A 52 7.27 13.52 22.68
C ILE A 52 7.81 12.35 23.54
N HIS A 53 7.32 12.17 24.76
CA HIS A 53 7.88 11.26 25.75
C HIS A 53 7.42 9.80 25.65
N ASP A 54 6.32 9.48 24.97
CA ASP A 54 5.87 8.08 24.78
C ASP A 54 5.08 7.89 23.47
N PRO A 55 5.76 7.98 22.31
CA PRO A 55 5.11 7.85 21.01
C PRO A 55 4.64 6.42 20.74
N GLU A 56 3.42 6.32 20.23
CA GLU A 56 2.81 5.11 19.70
C GLU A 56 3.05 5.01 18.19
N TYR A 57 3.39 3.81 17.74
CA TYR A 57 3.72 3.51 16.37
C TYR A 57 2.81 2.44 15.79
N PHE A 58 2.55 2.58 14.49
CA PHE A 58 2.03 1.52 13.65
C PHE A 58 3.07 1.14 12.59
N VAL A 59 3.25 -0.15 12.35
CA VAL A 59 4.06 -0.65 11.25
C VAL A 59 3.23 -1.59 10.40
N PHE A 60 3.14 -1.29 9.11
CA PHE A 60 2.47 -2.12 8.11
C PHE A 60 3.53 -2.80 7.23
N MET A 61 3.48 -4.12 7.16
CA MET A 61 4.42 -4.91 6.37
C MET A 61 3.76 -6.21 5.90
N GLU A 62 3.77 -6.46 4.59
CA GLU A 62 3.40 -7.76 4.01
C GLU A 62 2.04 -8.31 4.49
N GLY A 63 1.02 -7.46 4.56
CA GLY A 63 -0.33 -7.86 5.02
C GLY A 63 -0.47 -8.02 6.54
N LYS A 64 0.58 -7.73 7.31
CA LYS A 64 0.56 -7.68 8.77
C LYS A 64 0.70 -6.25 9.29
N PHE A 65 0.07 -5.98 10.42
CA PHE A 65 0.28 -4.73 11.16
C PHE A 65 0.78 -5.02 12.57
N TYR A 66 1.51 -4.05 13.10
CA TYR A 66 2.01 -4.05 14.46
C TYR A 66 1.73 -2.69 15.08
N ARG A 67 1.08 -2.67 16.24
CA ARG A 67 0.84 -1.48 17.06
C ARG A 67 1.72 -1.59 18.30
N TYR A 68 2.57 -0.62 18.55
CA TYR A 68 3.50 -0.69 19.68
C TYR A 68 3.90 0.68 20.24
N LYS A 69 4.34 0.68 21.49
CA LYS A 69 5.13 1.74 22.12
C LYS A 69 6.56 1.26 22.28
N GLN A 70 7.50 2.17 22.56
CA GLN A 70 8.90 1.76 22.74
C GLN A 70 8.99 0.60 23.75
N PHE A 71 9.64 -0.49 23.35
CA PHE A 71 9.81 -1.71 24.14
C PHE A 71 8.53 -2.51 24.49
N GLN A 72 7.35 -2.12 23.99
CA GLN A 72 6.08 -2.77 24.31
C GLN A 72 5.21 -2.97 23.06
N LEU A 73 5.03 -4.22 22.64
CA LEU A 73 4.01 -4.57 21.65
C LEU A 73 2.62 -4.42 22.28
N LEU A 74 1.75 -3.64 21.65
CA LEU A 74 0.37 -3.43 22.09
C LEU A 74 -0.57 -4.39 21.37
N ASP A 75 -0.37 -4.56 20.07
CA ASP A 75 -1.18 -5.44 19.25
C ASP A 75 -0.46 -5.85 17.96
N GLU A 76 -0.84 -6.99 17.42
CA GLU A 76 -0.40 -7.44 16.10
C GLU A 76 -1.53 -8.19 15.38
N GLY A 77 -1.56 -8.10 14.07
CA GLY A 77 -2.61 -8.74 13.30
C GLY A 77 -2.39 -8.64 11.80
N THR A 78 -3.45 -8.88 11.05
CA THR A 78 -3.46 -8.75 9.59
C THR A 78 -4.25 -7.54 9.16
N TYR A 79 -3.92 -7.03 7.97
CA TYR A 79 -4.68 -5.98 7.34
C TYR A 79 -5.00 -6.33 5.89
N GLU A 80 -6.18 -5.95 5.45
CA GLU A 80 -6.67 -6.22 4.09
C GLU A 80 -7.27 -4.94 3.49
N LYS A 81 -6.93 -4.66 2.23
CA LYS A 81 -7.51 -3.55 1.50
C LYS A 81 -8.90 -3.95 0.98
N ILE A 82 -9.93 -3.18 1.33
CA ILE A 82 -11.30 -3.42 0.86
C ILE A 82 -11.74 -2.44 -0.24
N TYR A 83 -11.26 -1.20 -0.20
CA TYR A 83 -11.53 -0.15 -1.17
C TYR A 83 -10.27 0.70 -1.38
N ASP A 84 -10.28 1.59 -2.39
CA ASP A 84 -9.11 2.36 -2.84
C ASP A 84 -8.24 2.92 -1.70
N ASN A 85 -8.87 3.45 -0.65
CA ASN A 85 -8.20 4.07 0.50
C ASN A 85 -8.63 3.47 1.85
N VAL A 86 -9.36 2.37 1.87
CA VAL A 86 -9.91 1.79 3.10
C VAL A 86 -9.34 0.41 3.34
N TYR A 87 -8.81 0.20 4.54
CA TYR A 87 -8.24 -1.07 4.98
C TYR A 87 -8.97 -1.56 6.22
N ILE A 88 -9.14 -2.87 6.34
CA ILE A 88 -9.62 -3.52 7.56
C ILE A 88 -8.41 -4.05 8.32
N LEU A 89 -8.32 -3.73 9.60
CA LEU A 89 -7.38 -4.30 10.57
C LEU A 89 -8.08 -5.40 11.35
N LYS A 90 -7.45 -6.58 11.45
CA LYS A 90 -7.94 -7.71 12.26
C LYS A 90 -6.84 -8.24 13.17
N SER A 91 -7.08 -8.22 14.47
CA SER A 91 -6.26 -8.85 15.50
C SER A 91 -7.16 -9.44 16.59
N HIS A 92 -6.57 -9.85 17.71
CA HIS A 92 -7.35 -10.26 18.88
C HIS A 92 -8.12 -9.09 19.51
N ASN A 93 -7.55 -7.87 19.45
CA ASN A 93 -8.08 -6.69 20.15
C ASN A 93 -8.66 -5.62 19.20
N ILE A 94 -8.40 -5.72 17.89
CA ILE A 94 -8.81 -4.76 16.87
C ILE A 94 -9.61 -5.49 15.78
N ASP A 95 -10.80 -4.97 15.50
CA ASP A 95 -11.60 -5.30 14.32
C ASP A 95 -12.20 -3.98 13.80
N GLU A 96 -11.36 -3.23 13.08
CA GLU A 96 -11.62 -1.84 12.72
C GLU A 96 -11.27 -1.54 11.26
N CYS A 97 -11.94 -0.53 10.71
CA CYS A 97 -11.59 0.05 9.42
C CYS A 97 -10.71 1.29 9.62
N ILE A 98 -9.67 1.42 8.80
CA ILE A 98 -8.84 2.62 8.71
C ILE A 98 -8.97 3.24 7.33
N VAL A 99 -8.87 4.56 7.28
CA VAL A 99 -8.88 5.34 6.04
C VAL A 99 -7.49 5.91 5.82
N PHE A 100 -6.82 5.48 4.75
CA PHE A 100 -5.49 5.94 4.37
C PHE A 100 -5.56 7.03 3.30
N CYS A 101 -5.02 8.20 3.59
CA CYS A 101 -4.99 9.33 2.67
C CYS A 101 -3.71 10.13 2.88
N ASN A 102 -3.06 10.54 1.79
CA ASN A 102 -1.89 11.43 1.82
C ASN A 102 -0.79 10.99 2.81
N GLU A 103 -0.40 9.71 2.76
CA GLU A 103 0.64 9.15 3.64
C GLU A 103 0.30 9.20 5.12
N SER A 104 -0.98 9.34 5.46
CA SER A 104 -1.47 9.26 6.83
C SER A 104 -2.68 8.34 6.85
N PHE A 105 -3.04 7.81 8.01
CA PHE A 105 -4.31 7.11 8.18
C PHE A 105 -5.04 7.56 9.44
N TYR A 106 -6.36 7.48 9.36
CA TYR A 106 -7.27 7.73 10.47
C TYR A 106 -7.64 6.39 11.10
N PHE A 107 -7.43 6.28 12.41
CA PHE A 107 -7.76 5.14 13.23
C PHE A 107 -8.78 5.55 14.29
N TYR A 108 -9.91 4.87 14.36
CA TYR A 108 -10.89 5.12 15.39
C TYR A 108 -10.60 4.25 16.61
N ASP A 109 -10.28 4.88 17.74
CA ASP A 109 -10.04 4.17 18.99
C ASP A 109 -11.33 4.14 19.83
N ARG A 110 -11.95 2.96 19.92
CA ARG A 110 -13.20 2.75 20.69
C ARG A 110 -13.03 3.00 22.19
N SER A 111 -11.83 2.87 22.74
CA SER A 111 -11.61 2.98 24.19
C SER A 111 -11.75 4.44 24.67
N ILE A 112 -11.29 5.37 23.84
CA ILE A 112 -11.35 6.82 24.10
C ILE A 112 -12.44 7.52 23.28
N ASN A 113 -13.08 6.81 22.34
CA ASN A 113 -14.11 7.32 21.43
C ASN A 113 -13.63 8.52 20.59
N GLU A 114 -12.40 8.43 20.07
CA GLU A 114 -11.77 9.48 19.27
C GLU A 114 -11.14 8.94 17.99
N ILE A 115 -10.99 9.83 17.00
CA ILE A 115 -10.26 9.54 15.76
C ILE A 115 -8.82 10.01 15.93
N LEU A 116 -7.91 9.06 15.88
CA LEU A 116 -6.46 9.24 15.96
C LEU A 116 -5.89 9.31 14.54
N LEU A 117 -5.02 10.31 14.30
CA LEU A 117 -4.36 10.51 13.02
C LEU A 117 -2.91 10.02 13.12
N TYR A 118 -2.52 9.10 12.25
CA TYR A 118 -1.17 8.58 12.18
C TYR A 118 -0.50 9.01 10.89
N SER A 119 0.68 9.62 10.99
CA SER A 119 1.42 10.14 9.85
C SER A 119 2.64 9.26 9.56
N LYS A 120 2.89 8.99 8.28
CA LYS A 120 4.00 8.11 7.86
C LYS A 120 5.33 8.78 8.14
N THR A 121 6.22 8.04 8.80
CA THR A 121 7.59 8.46 9.11
C THR A 121 8.61 7.76 8.23
N SER A 122 8.29 6.56 7.72
CA SER A 122 9.15 5.79 6.84
C SER A 122 8.35 4.96 5.85
N HIS A 123 8.82 4.88 4.60
CA HIS A 123 8.30 3.95 3.59
C HIS A 123 8.82 2.52 3.76
N ILE A 124 9.91 2.35 4.51
CA ILE A 124 10.48 1.04 4.85
C ILE A 124 9.96 0.68 6.24
N PRO A 125 9.23 -0.44 6.40
CA PRO A 125 8.76 -0.90 7.70
C PRO A 125 9.92 -1.04 8.67
N THR A 126 9.95 -0.17 9.68
CA THR A 126 11.04 -0.05 10.64
C THR A 126 10.46 -0.07 12.04
N PHE A 127 10.98 -0.97 12.87
CA PHE A 127 10.62 -1.09 14.27
C PHE A 127 11.64 -0.32 15.11
N MET A 128 11.14 0.67 15.85
CA MET A 128 11.98 1.47 16.75
C MET A 128 11.96 0.82 18.14
N ASN A 129 13.10 0.28 18.57
CA ASN A 129 13.28 -0.26 19.92
C ASN A 129 12.29 -1.37 20.31
N LEU A 130 11.86 -2.17 19.35
CA LEU A 130 11.03 -3.35 19.56
C LEU A 130 11.76 -4.59 19.01
N LYS A 131 11.81 -5.67 19.81
CA LYS A 131 12.23 -6.99 19.34
C LYS A 131 10.98 -7.76 18.97
N ILE A 132 10.81 -8.03 17.67
CA ILE A 132 9.78 -8.92 17.12
C ILE A 132 10.45 -10.25 16.77
#